data_AF-A0A9D6H7J9-F1
#
_entry.id   AF-A0A9D6H7J9-F1
#
_cell.length_a   1.000
_cell.length_b   1.000
_cell.length_c   1.000
_cell.angle_alpha   90.00
_cell.angle_beta   90.00
_cell.angle_gamma   90.00
#
_symmetry.space_group_name_H-M   'P 1'
#
loop_
_entity.id
_entity.type
_entity.pdbx_description
1 polymer ?
#
loop_
_entity_poly.entity_id
_entity_poly.type
_entity_poly.pdbx_seq_one_letter_code
_entity_poly.pdbx_strand_id
1 'polypeptide(L)'
;MDAHEQPDSPSEGEARPPQSPAQGAFPPGAAATTPHAPLRVALPPLRVALPPLRVALPPLRVALALHTDGLAADHLDLFIGPDQATDPDARIARSYRLPLEARAGDSIRVGSHDAMELEPHRAEYLALAGPRELSDGRGRVEPVFSARARGEIAANRFDLAVDHADGPLRLRGARGQDGRWTVEAHRHDGAGTRRT
;
A
#
# COMPACT_ATOMS: atom_id res chain seq x y z
N MET A 1 46.22 16.68 -29.72
CA MET A 1 45.72 18.04 -29.47
C MET A 1 44.25 17.99 -29.76
N ASP A 2 43.42 17.88 -28.73
CA ASP A 2 42.03 18.36 -28.78
C ASP A 2 41.56 18.43 -27.34
N ALA A 3 41.31 19.67 -26.91
CA ALA A 3 40.83 20.05 -25.61
C ALA A 3 39.31 19.84 -25.58
N HIS A 4 38.80 19.33 -24.45
CA HIS A 4 37.37 19.43 -24.17
C HIS A 4 37.16 20.10 -22.81
N GLU A 5 36.61 21.30 -22.93
CA GLU A 5 36.13 22.22 -21.91
C GLU A 5 35.20 21.53 -20.90
N GLN A 6 35.48 21.81 -19.63
CA GLN A 6 34.52 21.66 -18.54
C GLN A 6 33.55 22.86 -18.56
N PRO A 7 32.23 22.65 -18.54
CA PRO A 7 31.30 23.72 -18.24
C PRO A 7 31.08 23.89 -16.74
N ASP A 8 31.00 25.17 -16.37
CA ASP A 8 30.85 25.77 -15.05
C ASP A 8 29.66 25.27 -14.22
N SER A 9 29.90 25.19 -12.92
CA SER A 9 28.89 24.99 -11.88
C SER A 9 28.16 26.31 -11.56
N PRO A 10 26.82 26.37 -11.56
CA PRO A 10 26.11 27.55 -11.09
C PRO A 10 26.02 27.60 -9.56
N SER A 11 26.28 28.80 -9.04
CA SER A 11 26.28 29.23 -7.64
C SER A 11 25.03 28.87 -6.83
N GLU A 12 25.30 28.50 -5.57
CA GLU A 12 24.33 28.38 -4.48
C GLU A 12 23.70 29.75 -4.17
N GLY A 13 22.38 29.84 -4.38
CA GLY A 13 21.56 30.98 -3.97
C GLY A 13 21.07 30.79 -2.54
N GLU A 14 21.66 31.53 -1.61
CA GLU A 14 21.31 31.57 -0.18
C GLU A 14 19.92 32.20 0.03
N ALA A 15 18.92 31.37 0.37
CA ALA A 15 17.55 31.82 0.62
C ALA A 15 17.41 32.36 2.06
N ARG A 16 17.19 33.68 2.17
CA ARG A 16 16.84 34.37 3.42
C ARG A 16 15.50 33.87 4.00
N PRO A 17 15.38 33.69 5.33
CA PRO A 17 14.10 33.42 5.98
C PRO A 17 13.22 34.69 6.08
N PRO A 18 11.88 34.57 5.93
CA PRO A 18 10.96 35.69 6.10
C PRO A 18 10.79 36.10 7.57
N GLN A 19 10.88 37.40 7.81
CA GLN A 19 10.66 38.05 9.11
C GLN A 19 9.16 38.03 9.48
N SER A 20 8.86 37.68 10.73
CA SER A 20 7.51 37.72 11.32
C SER A 20 7.06 39.16 11.58
N PRO A 21 5.83 39.58 11.19
CA PRO A 21 5.30 40.88 11.56
C PRO A 21 4.79 40.91 13.01
N ALA A 22 5.00 42.08 13.61
CA ALA A 22 4.80 42.44 15.01
C ALA A 22 3.35 42.27 15.52
N GLN A 23 3.26 41.83 16.78
CA GLN A 23 2.04 41.82 17.59
C GLN A 23 1.63 43.27 17.92
N GLY A 24 0.46 43.69 17.43
CA GLY A 24 -0.18 44.95 17.82
C GLY A 24 -0.84 44.82 19.19
N ALA A 25 -0.46 45.72 20.11
CA ALA A 25 -1.09 45.89 21.40
C ALA A 25 -2.43 46.63 21.26
N PHE A 26 -3.51 46.04 21.78
CA PHE A 26 -4.81 46.71 21.93
C PHE A 26 -4.97 47.26 23.36
N PRO A 27 -5.57 48.45 23.54
CA PRO A 27 -5.84 49.02 24.86
C PRO A 27 -7.04 48.36 25.56
N PRO A 28 -7.08 48.37 26.91
CA PRO A 28 -8.18 47.79 27.68
C PRO A 28 -9.39 48.72 27.70
N GLY A 29 -10.46 48.34 26.99
CA GLY A 29 -11.79 48.94 27.13
C GLY A 29 -12.51 48.36 28.34
N ALA A 30 -12.84 49.22 29.31
CA ALA A 30 -13.63 48.87 30.49
C ALA A 30 -15.08 48.54 30.09
N ALA A 31 -15.49 47.28 30.29
CA ALA A 31 -16.88 46.84 30.13
C ALA A 31 -17.50 46.62 31.53
N ALA A 32 -18.52 47.43 31.84
CA ALA A 32 -19.34 47.29 33.03
C ALA A 32 -20.09 45.95 33.00
N THR A 33 -19.89 45.13 34.03
CA THR A 33 -20.48 43.80 34.17
C THR A 33 -21.73 43.88 35.04
N THR A 34 -22.90 43.71 34.46
CA THR A 34 -24.12 43.35 35.18
C THR A 34 -24.12 41.84 35.44
N PRO A 35 -24.36 41.37 36.68
CA PRO A 35 -24.37 39.94 36.97
C PRO A 35 -25.66 39.30 36.44
N HIS A 36 -25.60 38.70 35.25
CA HIS A 36 -26.60 37.71 34.84
C HIS A 36 -26.27 36.36 35.48
N ALA A 37 -27.15 35.87 36.35
CA ALA A 37 -27.05 34.52 36.89
C ALA A 37 -27.09 33.50 35.74
N PRO A 38 -26.15 32.52 35.67
CA PRO A 38 -26.13 31.56 34.59
C PRO A 38 -27.31 30.58 34.72
N LEU A 39 -28.19 30.58 33.72
CA LEU A 39 -29.25 29.58 33.58
C LEU A 39 -28.59 28.21 33.33
N ARG A 40 -28.52 27.36 34.35
CA ARG A 40 -28.01 25.99 34.22
C ARG A 40 -29.09 25.11 33.57
N VAL A 41 -29.01 24.95 32.25
CA VAL A 41 -29.83 23.97 31.52
C VAL A 41 -29.11 22.63 31.54
N ALA A 42 -29.60 21.69 32.34
CA ALA A 42 -29.14 20.31 32.30
C ALA A 42 -29.86 19.57 31.15
N LEU A 43 -29.19 19.36 30.03
CA LEU A 43 -29.70 18.50 28.97
C LEU A 43 -29.40 17.03 29.33
N PRO A 44 -30.40 16.12 29.28
CA PRO A 44 -30.14 14.70 29.47
C PRO A 44 -29.23 14.18 28.35
N PRO A 45 -28.36 13.18 28.63
CA PRO A 45 -27.43 12.65 27.65
C PRO A 45 -28.20 12.01 26.49
N LEU A 46 -28.09 12.62 25.30
CA LEU A 46 -28.66 12.09 24.07
C LEU A 46 -27.87 10.84 23.66
N ARG A 47 -28.45 9.65 23.87
CA ARG A 47 -27.88 8.39 23.36
C ARG A 47 -28.29 8.22 21.91
N VAL A 48 -27.43 8.63 20.98
CA VAL A 48 -27.60 8.33 19.55
C VAL A 48 -27.04 6.94 19.28
N ALA A 49 -27.92 5.97 19.07
CA ALA A 49 -27.52 4.67 18.53
C ALA A 49 -27.41 4.80 17.01
N LEU A 50 -26.19 4.96 16.49
CA LEU A 50 -25.96 4.86 15.05
C LEU A 50 -26.09 3.39 14.64
N PRO A 51 -26.92 3.06 13.63
CA PRO A 51 -26.92 1.71 13.08
C PRO A 51 -25.51 1.38 12.56
N PRO A 52 -25.08 0.11 12.62
CA PRO A 52 -23.74 -0.27 12.19
C PRO A 52 -23.58 0.05 10.70
N LEU A 53 -22.71 1.01 10.39
CA LEU A 53 -22.35 1.35 9.02
C LEU A 53 -21.55 0.18 8.43
N ARG A 54 -22.19 -0.62 7.58
CA ARG A 54 -21.50 -1.65 6.79
C ARG A 54 -20.83 -0.97 5.61
N VAL A 55 -19.59 -0.51 5.80
CA VAL A 55 -18.76 -0.07 4.68
C VAL A 55 -18.28 -1.34 3.97
N ALA A 56 -18.87 -1.65 2.82
CA ALA A 56 -18.33 -2.68 1.95
C ALA A 56 -16.95 -2.21 1.50
N LEU A 57 -15.90 -2.96 1.86
CA LEU A 57 -14.57 -2.70 1.33
C LEU A 57 -14.62 -2.94 -0.20
N PRO A 58 -14.00 -2.06 -0.99
CA PRO A 58 -13.91 -2.28 -2.43
C PRO A 58 -13.21 -3.61 -2.70
N PRO A 59 -13.59 -4.31 -3.79
CA PRO A 59 -12.94 -5.56 -4.16
C PRO A 59 -11.44 -5.34 -4.38
N LEU A 60 -10.63 -6.31 -3.96
CA LEU A 60 -9.18 -6.27 -4.09
C LEU A 60 -8.74 -7.16 -5.26
N ARG A 61 -7.51 -6.94 -5.72
CA ARG A 61 -6.80 -7.81 -6.65
C ARG A 61 -5.40 -8.07 -6.13
N VAL A 62 -4.98 -9.32 -6.32
CA VAL A 62 -3.63 -9.78 -6.05
C VAL A 62 -3.02 -10.21 -7.37
N ALA A 63 -1.80 -9.76 -7.64
CA ALA A 63 -1.00 -10.25 -8.76
C ALA A 63 0.36 -10.71 -8.27
N LEU A 64 0.89 -11.74 -8.91
CA LEU A 64 2.24 -12.23 -8.71
C LEU A 64 2.96 -12.13 -10.05
N ALA A 65 4.18 -11.58 -10.04
CA ALA A 65 5.02 -11.55 -11.22
C ALA A 65 6.42 -12.09 -10.90
N LEU A 66 7.04 -12.70 -11.91
CA LEU A 66 8.45 -13.08 -11.89
C LEU A 66 9.26 -11.91 -12.44
N HIS A 67 10.28 -11.50 -11.69
CA HIS A 67 11.24 -10.49 -12.12
C HIS A 67 12.59 -11.15 -12.35
N THR A 68 13.05 -11.20 -13.61
CA THR A 68 14.35 -11.77 -14.01
C THR A 68 15.26 -10.73 -14.64
N ASP A 69 16.54 -11.08 -14.78
CA ASP A 69 17.53 -10.34 -15.61
C ASP A 69 17.73 -8.87 -15.19
N GLY A 70 17.39 -8.54 -13.94
CA GLY A 70 17.59 -7.22 -13.37
C GLY A 70 18.95 -7.06 -12.69
N LEU A 71 19.18 -5.88 -12.11
CA LEU A 71 20.35 -5.61 -11.26
C LEU A 71 20.34 -6.42 -9.94
N ALA A 72 19.17 -6.92 -9.56
CA ALA A 72 18.99 -7.81 -8.41
C ALA A 72 18.84 -9.25 -8.90
N ALA A 73 19.10 -10.21 -8.01
CA ALA A 73 18.80 -11.62 -8.26
C ALA A 73 17.31 -11.81 -8.60
N ASP A 74 17.03 -12.84 -9.41
CA ASP A 74 15.67 -13.22 -9.79
C ASP A 74 14.79 -13.41 -8.56
N HIS A 75 13.57 -12.86 -8.62
CA HIS A 75 12.65 -12.85 -7.49
C HIS A 75 11.20 -12.80 -7.96
N LEU A 76 10.28 -12.87 -7.01
CA LEU A 76 8.86 -12.65 -7.25
C LEU A 76 8.45 -11.29 -6.69
N ASP A 77 7.58 -10.59 -7.41
CA ASP A 77 6.88 -9.41 -6.91
C ASP A 77 5.41 -9.74 -6.69
N LEU A 78 4.95 -9.56 -5.44
CA LEU A 78 3.54 -9.67 -5.05
C LEU A 78 2.93 -8.28 -4.96
N PHE A 79 1.90 -8.04 -5.76
CA PHE A 79 1.14 -6.80 -5.81
C PHE A 79 -0.23 -6.98 -5.18
N ILE A 80 -0.65 -6.01 -4.37
CA ILE A 80 -1.96 -5.98 -3.71
C ILE A 80 -2.56 -4.59 -3.89
N GLY A 81 -3.79 -4.52 -4.41
CA GLY A 81 -4.46 -3.23 -4.61
C GLY A 81 -5.94 -3.39 -4.94
N PRO A 82 -6.60 -2.31 -5.41
CA PRO A 82 -8.01 -2.38 -5.82
C PRO A 82 -8.19 -3.26 -7.06
N ASP A 83 -9.33 -3.94 -7.18
CA ASP A 83 -9.65 -4.79 -8.36
C ASP A 83 -9.69 -3.99 -9.67
N GLN A 84 -10.08 -2.72 -9.57
CA GLN A 84 -10.12 -1.79 -10.68
C GLN A 84 -9.50 -0.47 -10.24
N ALA A 85 -8.51 0.00 -10.99
CA ALA A 85 -7.95 1.32 -10.85
C ALA A 85 -8.47 2.21 -11.97
N THR A 86 -8.90 3.43 -11.63
CA THR A 86 -9.32 4.42 -12.63
C THR A 86 -8.14 4.94 -13.46
N ASP A 87 -6.97 5.03 -12.84
CA ASP A 87 -5.72 5.46 -13.46
C ASP A 87 -4.69 4.31 -13.38
N PRO A 88 -4.25 3.74 -14.51
CA PRO A 88 -3.27 2.66 -14.52
C PRO A 88 -1.89 3.09 -14.00
N ASP A 89 -1.57 4.38 -14.04
CA ASP A 89 -0.30 4.94 -13.58
C ASP A 89 -0.30 5.32 -12.09
N ALA A 90 -1.46 5.27 -11.44
CA ALA A 90 -1.57 5.55 -10.01
C ALA A 90 -0.72 4.56 -9.20
N ARG A 91 0.15 5.09 -8.31
CA ARG A 91 1.05 4.28 -7.47
C ARG A 91 0.34 3.73 -6.24
N ILE A 92 -0.60 2.82 -6.46
CA ILE A 92 -1.51 2.29 -5.44
C ILE A 92 -1.37 0.78 -5.21
N ALA A 93 -0.57 0.09 -6.02
CA ALA A 93 -0.28 -1.33 -5.81
C ALA A 93 0.76 -1.45 -4.70
N ARG A 94 0.36 -1.97 -3.54
CA ARG A 94 1.30 -2.30 -2.48
C ARG A 94 2.10 -3.53 -2.90
N SER A 95 3.42 -3.45 -2.75
CA SER A 95 4.33 -4.40 -3.41
C SER A 95 5.27 -5.04 -2.41
N TYR A 96 5.53 -6.33 -2.61
CA TYR A 96 6.47 -7.10 -1.80
C TYR A 96 7.35 -7.94 -2.71
N ARG A 97 8.66 -7.89 -2.49
CA ARG A 97 9.62 -8.80 -3.08
C ARG A 97 9.70 -10.08 -2.25
N LEU A 98 9.45 -11.22 -2.86
CA LEU A 98 9.62 -12.56 -2.28
C LEU A 98 10.78 -13.27 -2.99
N PRO A 99 11.47 -14.21 -2.32
CA PRO A 99 12.54 -14.95 -2.95
C PRO A 99 11.99 -15.94 -3.99
N LEU A 100 12.82 -16.34 -4.97
CA LEU A 100 12.38 -17.15 -6.10
C LEU A 100 11.85 -18.53 -5.67
N GLU A 101 12.35 -19.10 -4.57
CA GLU A 101 11.84 -20.34 -4.00
C GLU A 101 10.39 -20.25 -3.51
N ALA A 102 9.82 -19.05 -3.34
CA ALA A 102 8.40 -18.91 -3.06
C ALA A 102 7.53 -19.27 -4.29
N ARG A 103 8.11 -19.47 -5.48
CA ARG A 103 7.36 -19.88 -6.69
C ARG A 103 6.98 -21.36 -6.65
N ALA A 104 5.74 -21.66 -7.05
CA ALA A 104 5.27 -23.01 -7.35
C ALA A 104 4.48 -23.02 -8.67
N GLY A 105 5.17 -23.20 -9.79
CA GLY A 105 4.57 -23.14 -11.13
C GLY A 105 3.96 -21.76 -11.39
N ASP A 106 2.65 -21.75 -11.62
CA ASP A 106 1.84 -20.54 -11.88
C ASP A 106 1.21 -19.97 -10.60
N SER A 107 1.78 -20.30 -9.44
CA SER A 107 1.29 -19.84 -8.14
C SER A 107 2.43 -19.60 -7.15
N ILE A 108 2.06 -19.21 -5.94
CA ILE A 108 2.96 -19.14 -4.78
C ILE A 108 2.93 -20.48 -4.03
N ARG A 109 4.10 -20.94 -3.61
CA ARG A 109 4.28 -22.14 -2.80
C ARG A 109 3.63 -21.96 -1.43
N VAL A 110 2.89 -22.97 -0.97
CA VAL A 110 2.34 -22.98 0.40
C VAL A 110 3.49 -22.98 1.40
N GLY A 111 3.35 -22.16 2.45
CA GLY A 111 4.37 -21.97 3.47
C GLY A 111 4.57 -20.50 3.82
N SER A 112 5.61 -20.26 4.62
CA SER A 112 6.01 -18.93 5.08
C SER A 112 7.26 -18.49 4.31
N HIS A 113 7.24 -17.28 3.76
CA HIS A 113 8.32 -16.73 2.95
C HIS A 113 8.72 -15.36 3.49
N ASP A 114 10.02 -15.12 3.57
CA ASP A 114 10.53 -13.78 3.84
C ASP A 114 10.16 -12.84 2.69
N ALA A 115 9.85 -11.60 3.03
CA ALA A 115 9.49 -10.58 2.06
C ALA A 115 10.09 -9.22 2.43
N MET A 116 10.35 -8.43 1.39
CA MET A 116 10.74 -7.04 1.51
C MET A 116 9.65 -6.17 0.91
N GLU A 117 9.05 -5.30 1.72
CA GLU A 117 8.11 -4.29 1.21
C GLU A 117 8.85 -3.32 0.29
N LEU A 118 8.27 -3.07 -0.87
CA LEU A 118 8.79 -2.14 -1.87
C LEU A 118 7.92 -0.87 -1.90
N GLU A 119 8.44 0.16 -2.55
CA GLU A 119 7.63 1.33 -2.89
C GLU A 119 6.37 0.92 -3.68
N PRO A 120 5.22 1.59 -3.46
CA PRO A 120 4.02 1.29 -4.22
C PRO A 120 4.25 1.37 -5.74
N HIS A 121 3.77 0.36 -6.45
CA HIS A 121 3.85 0.25 -7.89
C HIS A 121 2.61 0.84 -8.57
N ARG A 122 2.74 1.10 -9.87
CA ARG A 122 1.64 1.52 -10.73
C ARG A 122 0.54 0.45 -10.73
N ALA A 123 -0.72 0.88 -10.77
CA ALA A 123 -1.87 0.00 -10.77
C ALA A 123 -1.87 -0.99 -11.95
N GLU A 124 -1.24 -0.64 -13.07
CA GLU A 124 -1.06 -1.53 -14.23
C GLU A 124 -0.44 -2.89 -13.86
N TYR A 125 0.41 -2.95 -12.81
CA TYR A 125 1.03 -4.21 -12.37
C TYR A 125 0.04 -5.21 -11.78
N LEU A 126 -1.12 -4.75 -11.30
CA LEU A 126 -2.18 -5.62 -10.81
C LEU A 126 -2.84 -6.42 -11.95
N ALA A 127 -2.76 -5.93 -13.19
CA ALA A 127 -3.42 -6.48 -14.36
C ALA A 127 -2.47 -6.60 -15.57
N LEU A 128 -1.20 -6.95 -15.32
CA LEU A 128 -0.23 -7.21 -16.39
C LEU A 128 -0.76 -8.28 -17.35
N ALA A 129 -0.94 -7.89 -18.62
CA ALA A 129 -1.50 -8.77 -19.65
C ALA A 129 -0.46 -9.75 -20.22
N GLY A 130 0.83 -9.46 -20.06
CA GLY A 130 1.92 -10.29 -20.58
C GLY A 130 3.28 -9.79 -20.11
N PRO A 131 4.36 -10.47 -20.55
CA PRO A 131 5.72 -10.10 -20.18
C PRO A 131 6.09 -8.70 -20.67
N ARG A 132 6.91 -8.01 -19.89
CA ARG A 132 7.38 -6.64 -20.18
C ARG A 132 8.86 -6.50 -19.87
N GLU A 133 9.60 -6.00 -20.84
CA GLU A 133 10.98 -5.50 -20.62
C GLU A 133 10.93 -4.15 -19.92
N LEU A 134 11.71 -4.00 -18.85
CA LEU A 134 11.87 -2.73 -18.16
C LEU A 134 13.05 -1.96 -18.75
N SER A 135 12.90 -0.64 -18.82
CA SER A 135 13.99 0.25 -19.25
C SER A 135 15.20 0.19 -18.31
N ASP A 136 16.34 0.65 -18.80
CA ASP A 136 17.54 0.93 -17.99
C ASP A 136 18.18 -0.31 -17.35
N GLY A 137 18.07 -1.47 -18.02
CA GLY A 137 18.65 -2.72 -17.53
C GLY A 137 17.98 -3.21 -16.25
N ARG A 138 16.75 -2.76 -15.97
CA ARG A 138 15.99 -3.21 -14.80
C ARG A 138 15.40 -4.60 -14.96
N GLY A 139 15.66 -5.30 -16.06
CA GLY A 139 15.25 -6.68 -16.29
C GLY A 139 13.85 -6.81 -16.88
N ARG A 140 13.29 -8.00 -16.76
CA ARG A 140 12.02 -8.41 -17.36
C ARG A 140 11.03 -8.82 -16.28
N VAL A 141 9.77 -8.40 -16.44
CA VAL A 141 8.68 -8.79 -15.54
C VAL A 141 7.68 -9.65 -16.31
N GLU A 142 7.40 -10.85 -15.82
CA GLU A 142 6.47 -11.81 -16.39
C GLU A 142 5.32 -12.11 -15.41
N PRO A 143 4.05 -11.90 -15.79
CA PRO A 143 2.94 -12.20 -14.91
C PRO A 143 2.87 -13.71 -14.64
N VAL A 144 2.82 -14.09 -13.37
CA VAL A 144 2.61 -15.48 -12.92
C VAL A 144 1.12 -15.75 -12.73
N PHE A 145 0.42 -14.90 -11.96
CA PHE A 145 -1.04 -14.91 -11.89
C PHE A 145 -1.60 -13.54 -11.52
N SER A 146 -2.89 -13.31 -11.81
CA SER A 146 -3.67 -12.20 -11.28
C SER A 146 -5.08 -12.68 -10.95
N ALA A 147 -5.53 -12.42 -9.71
CA ALA A 147 -6.78 -12.94 -9.20
C ALA A 147 -7.50 -11.91 -8.32
N ARG A 148 -8.83 -12.01 -8.28
CA ARG A 148 -9.64 -11.23 -7.33
C ARG A 148 -9.37 -11.71 -5.92
N ALA A 149 -9.44 -10.78 -4.98
CA ALA A 149 -9.25 -11.05 -3.57
C ALA A 149 -10.25 -10.28 -2.71
N ARG A 150 -10.43 -10.79 -1.49
CA ARG A 150 -11.22 -10.14 -0.43
C ARG A 150 -10.47 -10.27 0.88
N GLY A 151 -10.56 -9.26 1.72
CA GLY A 151 -9.93 -9.30 3.03
C GLY A 151 -9.57 -7.93 3.54
N GLU A 152 -8.58 -7.89 4.43
CA GLU A 152 -8.16 -6.69 5.11
C GLU A 152 -6.70 -6.38 4.81
N ILE A 153 -6.42 -5.08 4.64
CA ILE A 153 -5.07 -4.55 4.52
C ILE A 153 -4.94 -3.46 5.58
N ALA A 154 -3.93 -3.61 6.44
CA ALA A 154 -3.53 -2.62 7.42
C ALA A 154 -2.06 -2.25 7.19
N ALA A 155 -1.58 -1.22 7.88
CA ALA A 155 -0.21 -0.72 7.70
C ALA A 155 0.87 -1.80 7.90
N ASN A 156 0.67 -2.75 8.83
CA ASN A 156 1.65 -3.77 9.19
C ASN A 156 1.16 -5.21 9.01
N ARG A 157 0.01 -5.42 8.37
CA ARG A 157 -0.50 -6.76 8.05
C ARG A 157 -1.49 -6.76 6.89
N PHE A 158 -1.68 -7.92 6.29
CA PHE A 158 -2.83 -8.20 5.43
C PHE A 158 -3.31 -9.65 5.63
N ASP A 159 -4.59 -9.89 5.39
CA ASP A 159 -5.17 -11.24 5.35
C ASP A 159 -6.20 -11.29 4.23
N LEU A 160 -5.89 -12.05 3.18
CA LEU A 160 -6.60 -12.05 1.91
C LEU A 160 -7.01 -13.47 1.53
N ALA A 161 -8.29 -13.64 1.18
CA ALA A 161 -8.79 -14.78 0.44
C ALA A 161 -8.74 -14.43 -1.06
N VAL A 162 -8.03 -15.24 -1.84
CA VAL A 162 -7.74 -15.05 -3.26
C VAL A 162 -8.45 -16.12 -4.07
N ASP A 163 -9.25 -15.70 -5.05
CA ASP A 163 -10.01 -16.54 -5.97
C ASP A 163 -9.07 -17.06 -7.08
N HIS A 164 -8.11 -17.89 -6.72
CA HIS A 164 -7.09 -18.43 -7.63
C HIS A 164 -7.64 -19.57 -8.51
N ALA A 165 -7.13 -19.72 -9.73
CA ALA A 165 -7.60 -20.71 -10.72
C ALA A 165 -7.54 -22.17 -10.19
N ASP A 166 -6.43 -22.55 -9.55
CA ASP A 166 -6.27 -23.88 -8.91
C ASP A 166 -7.03 -24.06 -7.58
N GLY A 167 -7.94 -23.14 -7.25
CA GLY A 167 -8.74 -23.17 -6.03
C GLY A 167 -8.30 -22.15 -4.97
N PRO A 168 -9.10 -21.98 -3.90
CA PRO A 168 -8.94 -20.88 -2.95
C PRO A 168 -7.55 -20.85 -2.31
N LEU A 169 -6.91 -19.69 -2.39
CA LEU A 169 -5.62 -19.40 -1.79
C LEU A 169 -5.82 -18.33 -0.71
N ARG A 170 -5.22 -18.52 0.46
CA ARG A 170 -5.19 -17.52 1.51
C ARG A 170 -3.78 -16.98 1.67
N LEU A 171 -3.64 -15.66 1.59
CA LEU A 171 -2.39 -14.95 1.77
C LEU A 171 -2.46 -14.11 3.03
N ARG A 172 -1.47 -14.27 3.92
CA ARG A 172 -1.30 -13.44 5.10
C ARG A 172 0.06 -12.80 5.07
N GLY A 173 0.12 -11.51 5.34
CA GLY A 173 1.38 -10.81 5.52
C GLY A 173 1.42 -10.16 6.88
N ALA A 174 2.58 -10.19 7.53
CA ALA A 174 2.80 -9.44 8.75
C ALA A 174 4.20 -8.84 8.76
N ARG A 175 4.32 -7.63 9.28
CA ARG A 175 5.60 -6.99 9.56
C ARG A 175 6.03 -7.32 10.99
N GLY A 176 7.19 -7.97 11.12
CA GLY A 176 7.85 -8.22 12.40
C GLY A 176 8.30 -6.94 13.09
N GLN A 177 8.71 -7.06 14.36
CA GLN A 177 9.24 -5.93 15.13
C GLN A 177 10.59 -5.42 14.58
N ASP A 178 11.35 -6.29 13.92
CA ASP A 178 12.57 -5.96 13.19
C ASP A 178 12.31 -5.25 11.85
N GLY A 179 11.04 -5.01 11.52
CA GLY A 179 10.61 -4.35 10.30
C GLY A 179 10.61 -5.27 9.08
N ARG A 180 10.98 -6.55 9.20
CA ARG A 180 10.93 -7.52 8.10
C ARG A 180 9.51 -7.99 7.86
N TRP A 181 9.18 -8.28 6.61
CA TRP A 181 7.88 -8.84 6.27
C TRP A 181 7.98 -10.35 6.11
N THR A 182 6.92 -11.02 6.51
CA THR A 182 6.71 -12.44 6.22
C THR A 182 5.37 -12.58 5.50
N VAL A 183 5.36 -13.33 4.40
CA VAL A 183 4.15 -13.67 3.64
C VAL A 183 3.91 -15.17 3.75
N GLU A 184 2.76 -15.54 4.31
CA GLU A 184 2.29 -16.91 4.40
C GLU A 184 1.24 -17.19 3.34
N ALA A 185 1.41 -18.29 2.62
CA ALA A 185 0.44 -18.81 1.66
C ALA A 185 -0.14 -20.14 2.16
N HIS A 186 -1.46 -20.23 2.22
CA HIS A 186 -2.20 -21.42 2.63
C HIS A 186 -3.22 -21.78 1.55
N ARG A 187 -3.26 -23.05 1.12
CA ARG A 187 -4.41 -23.53 0.35
C ARG A 187 -5.51 -23.87 1.34
N HIS A 188 -6.73 -23.40 1.07
CA HIS A 188 -7.84 -23.91 1.84
C HIS A 188 -8.12 -25.31 1.32
N ASP A 189 -7.74 -26.33 2.08
CA ASP A 189 -8.21 -27.68 1.81
C ASP A 189 -9.73 -27.58 1.79
N GLY A 190 -10.33 -27.76 0.62
CA GLY A 190 -11.76 -27.71 0.45
C GLY A 190 -12.34 -28.72 1.43
N ALA A 191 -12.90 -28.23 2.55
CA ALA A 191 -13.48 -29.06 3.57
C ALA A 191 -14.47 -29.99 2.87
N GLY A 192 -14.18 -31.29 2.97
CA GLY A 192 -14.70 -32.38 2.19
C GLY A 192 -16.02 -32.08 1.49
N THR A 193 -15.99 -32.21 0.16
CA THR A 193 -17.16 -32.51 -0.67
C THR A 193 -18.12 -33.35 0.15
N ARG A 194 -19.28 -32.77 0.53
CA ARG A 194 -20.40 -33.56 1.06
C ARG A 194 -20.68 -34.62 0.01
N ARG A 195 -20.29 -35.87 0.31
CA ARG A 195 -20.80 -37.03 -0.42
C ARG A 195 -22.30 -37.06 -0.12
N THR A 196 -23.09 -36.65 -1.10
CA THR A 196 -24.52 -37.00 -1.17
C THR A 196 -24.67 -38.46 -1.52
#